data_AF-A0A397QBB4-F1
#
_entry.id   AF-A0A397QBB4-F1
#
_cell.length_a   1.000
_cell.length_b   1.000
_cell.length_c   1.000
_cell.angle_alpha   90.00
_cell.angle_beta   90.00
_cell.angle_gamma   90.00
#
_symmetry.space_group_name_H-M   'P 1'
#
loop_
_entity.id
_entity.type
_entity.pdbx_description
1 polymer ?
#
loop_
_entity_poly.entity_id
_entity_poly.type
_entity_poly.pdbx_seq_one_letter_code
_entity_poly.pdbx_strand_id
1 'polypeptide(L)'
;MSRSRPLIRWWHIAGALALVAVLDVYELAVTIPALTAFADAPIFDMRISGYGHAEAVAYIAALGTDGNWFYLTRHVPPDTALALVEAVAITLIILRVTRPGARFALPVPPAGRLAMLAAPTLMLLFDLGENALVAHMLLTAAPGPTLVAMASTLTQAKWVAISLAIALAIVLPASALLRGRRRQVTHPQQASPR
;
A
#
# COMPACT_ATOMS: atom_id res chain seq x y z
N MET A 1 22.33 -3.58 32.30
CA MET A 1 21.14 -3.61 31.42
C MET A 1 21.57 -4.04 30.03
N SER A 2 21.16 -5.25 29.60
CA SER A 2 21.46 -5.77 28.26
C SER A 2 20.82 -4.89 27.19
N ARG A 3 21.61 -4.33 26.26
CA ARG A 3 21.09 -3.63 25.08
C ARG A 3 20.44 -4.67 24.18
N SER A 4 19.12 -4.86 24.30
CA SER A 4 18.36 -5.73 23.42
C SER A 4 18.55 -5.28 21.97
N ARG A 5 19.02 -6.19 21.12
CA ARG A 5 19.23 -5.92 19.70
C ARG A 5 17.92 -5.48 19.08
N PRO A 6 17.94 -4.50 18.16
CA PRO A 6 16.73 -4.10 17.43
C PRO A 6 16.12 -5.30 16.70
N LEU A 7 14.84 -5.59 16.97
CA LEU A 7 14.07 -6.62 16.27
C LEU A 7 13.91 -6.26 14.78
N ILE A 8 13.62 -4.99 14.48
CA ILE A 8 13.49 -4.46 13.12
C ILE A 8 14.78 -3.79 12.69
N ARG A 9 15.37 -4.27 11.59
CA ARG A 9 16.62 -3.79 11.02
C ARG A 9 16.36 -3.21 9.62
N TRP A 10 17.23 -2.32 9.15
CA TRP A 10 17.00 -1.58 7.90
C TRP A 10 16.90 -2.47 6.66
N TRP A 11 17.56 -3.63 6.66
CA TRP A 11 17.43 -4.58 5.57
C TRP A 11 16.09 -5.30 5.53
N HIS A 12 15.35 -5.42 6.65
CA HIS A 12 13.98 -5.92 6.60
C HIS A 12 13.08 -4.93 5.85
N ILE A 13 13.26 -3.63 6.09
CA ILE A 13 12.55 -2.57 5.38
C ILE A 13 12.97 -2.54 3.90
N ALA A 14 14.27 -2.59 3.62
CA ALA A 14 14.78 -2.59 2.25
C ALA A 14 14.31 -3.82 1.46
N GLY A 15 14.29 -5.01 2.08
CA GLY A 15 13.78 -6.22 1.47
C GLY A 15 12.28 -6.14 1.17
N ALA A 16 11.48 -5.61 2.11
CA ALA A 16 10.05 -5.40 1.89
C ALA A 16 9.79 -4.39 0.76
N LEU A 17 10.49 -3.24 0.76
CA LEU A 17 10.36 -2.23 -0.31
C LEU A 17 10.84 -2.74 -1.67
N ALA A 18 11.89 -3.56 -1.71
CA ALA A 18 12.34 -4.19 -2.95
C ALA A 18 11.27 -5.14 -3.51
N LEU A 19 10.58 -5.88 -2.64
CA LEU A 19 9.48 -6.75 -3.06
C LEU A 19 8.26 -5.96 -3.53
N VAL A 20 7.90 -4.86 -2.86
CA VAL A 20 6.89 -3.90 -3.35
C VAL A 20 7.23 -3.46 -4.77
N ALA A 21 8.46 -2.96 -4.98
CA ALA A 21 8.89 -2.47 -6.28
C ALA A 21 8.85 -3.56 -7.38
N VAL A 22 9.17 -4.81 -7.06
CA VAL A 22 9.08 -5.93 -8.01
C VAL A 22 7.63 -6.20 -8.40
N LEU A 23 6.71 -6.21 -7.44
CA LEU A 23 5.29 -6.45 -7.69
C LEU A 23 4.66 -5.29 -8.47
N ASP A 24 4.92 -4.04 -8.07
CA ASP A 24 4.50 -2.84 -8.80
C ASP A 24 4.97 -2.88 -10.25
N VAL A 25 6.25 -3.18 -10.48
CA VAL A 25 6.81 -3.25 -11.84
C VAL A 25 6.14 -4.38 -12.63
N TYR A 26 5.88 -5.53 -12.01
CA TYR A 26 5.15 -6.60 -12.67
C TYR A 26 3.74 -6.15 -13.08
N GLU A 27 3.02 -5.46 -12.22
CA GLU A 27 1.67 -4.99 -12.55
C GLU A 27 1.67 -3.92 -13.64
N LEU A 28 2.45 -2.85 -13.44
CA LEU A 28 2.56 -1.73 -14.37
C LEU A 28 3.07 -2.15 -15.75
N ALA A 29 3.95 -3.15 -15.83
CA ALA A 29 4.56 -3.57 -17.09
C ALA A 29 3.88 -4.77 -17.74
N VAL A 30 3.16 -5.61 -16.97
CA VAL A 30 2.61 -6.87 -17.47
C VAL A 30 1.08 -6.89 -17.40
N THR A 31 0.50 -6.83 -16.20
CA THR A 31 -0.93 -7.12 -16.06
C THR A 31 -1.82 -5.95 -16.43
N ILE A 32 -1.45 -4.73 -16.05
CA ILE A 32 -2.25 -3.53 -16.34
C ILE A 32 -2.32 -3.29 -17.85
N PRO A 33 -1.20 -3.28 -18.60
CA PRO A 33 -1.26 -3.09 -20.06
C PRO A 33 -2.04 -4.19 -20.77
N ALA A 34 -1.91 -5.45 -20.34
CA ALA A 34 -2.64 -6.57 -20.91
C ALA A 34 -4.16 -6.43 -20.70
N LEU A 35 -4.61 -6.09 -19.49
CA LEU A 35 -6.02 -5.89 -19.18
C LEU A 35 -6.60 -4.65 -19.87
N THR A 36 -5.84 -3.56 -19.96
CA THR A 36 -6.25 -2.40 -20.76
C THR A 36 -6.39 -2.74 -22.23
N ALA A 37 -5.53 -3.60 -22.79
CA ALA A 37 -5.64 -4.05 -24.17
C ALA A 37 -6.89 -4.91 -24.43
N PHE A 38 -7.37 -5.67 -23.44
CA PHE A 38 -8.62 -6.45 -23.58
C PHE A 38 -9.86 -5.55 -23.66
N ALA A 39 -9.92 -4.47 -22.88
CA ALA A 39 -11.15 -3.69 -22.68
C ALA A 39 -11.10 -2.23 -23.16
N ASP A 40 -9.96 -1.77 -23.68
CA ASP A 40 -9.68 -0.37 -24.06
C ASP A 40 -10.05 0.65 -22.97
N ALA A 41 -9.82 0.27 -21.71
CA ALA A 41 -10.19 1.06 -20.54
C ALA A 41 -9.27 0.72 -19.35
N PRO A 42 -9.15 1.63 -18.36
CA PRO A 42 -8.46 1.33 -17.11
C PRO A 42 -9.12 0.18 -16.35
N ILE A 43 -8.29 -0.65 -15.72
CA ILE A 43 -8.72 -1.68 -14.76
C ILE A 43 -9.37 -1.06 -13.53
N PHE A 44 -10.12 -1.85 -12.75
CA PHE A 44 -11.04 -1.34 -11.72
C PHE A 44 -10.33 -0.56 -10.61
N ASP A 45 -9.26 -1.10 -10.07
CA ASP A 45 -8.37 -0.51 -9.06
C ASP A 45 -7.74 0.82 -9.53
N MET A 46 -7.48 1.01 -10.82
CA MET A 46 -6.94 2.25 -11.38
C MET A 46 -7.98 3.38 -11.52
N ARG A 47 -9.26 3.11 -11.22
CA ARG A 47 -10.34 4.11 -11.29
C ARG A 47 -10.50 4.84 -9.95
N ILE A 48 -9.60 5.80 -9.72
CA ILE A 48 -9.48 6.54 -8.45
C ILE A 48 -10.80 7.18 -7.98
N SER A 49 -11.61 7.69 -8.91
CA SER A 49 -12.92 8.30 -8.62
C SER A 49 -14.07 7.30 -8.48
N GLY A 50 -13.76 5.99 -8.51
CA GLY A 50 -14.76 4.94 -8.63
C GLY A 50 -15.32 4.79 -10.04
N TYR A 51 -16.34 3.96 -10.15
CA TYR A 51 -17.04 3.60 -11.39
C TYR A 51 -18.51 3.28 -11.13
N GLY A 52 -19.33 3.42 -12.17
CA GLY A 52 -20.77 3.11 -12.17
C GLY A 52 -21.11 1.68 -12.60
N HIS A 53 -22.36 1.27 -12.37
CA HIS A 53 -22.87 -0.05 -12.77
C HIS A 53 -22.76 -0.32 -14.27
N ALA A 54 -23.23 0.62 -15.10
CA ALA A 54 -23.16 0.48 -16.56
C ALA A 54 -21.72 0.37 -17.08
N GLU A 55 -20.81 1.16 -16.52
CA GLU A 55 -19.37 1.13 -16.87
C GLU A 55 -18.73 -0.20 -16.49
N ALA A 56 -19.06 -0.75 -15.31
CA ALA A 56 -18.54 -2.04 -14.86
C ALA A 56 -19.03 -3.19 -15.74
N VAL A 57 -20.33 -3.20 -16.09
CA VAL A 57 -20.91 -4.21 -16.98
C VAL A 57 -20.28 -4.12 -18.37
N ALA A 58 -20.13 -2.91 -18.93
CA ALA A 58 -19.49 -2.71 -20.22
C ALA A 58 -18.02 -3.17 -20.21
N TYR A 59 -17.28 -2.85 -19.15
CA TYR A 59 -15.89 -3.26 -18.99
C TYR A 59 -15.73 -4.78 -18.90
N ILE A 60 -16.56 -5.46 -18.09
CA ILE A 60 -16.51 -6.93 -17.94
C ILE A 60 -16.93 -7.61 -19.26
N ALA A 61 -17.90 -7.05 -19.97
CA ALA A 61 -18.28 -7.54 -21.29
C ALA A 61 -17.13 -7.39 -22.30
N ALA A 62 -16.40 -6.26 -22.27
CA ALA A 62 -15.27 -6.00 -23.14
C ALA A 62 -14.07 -6.92 -22.84
N LEU A 63 -13.80 -7.23 -21.56
CA LEU A 63 -12.77 -8.21 -21.18
C LEU A 63 -13.00 -9.59 -21.80
N GLY A 64 -14.27 -10.01 -21.90
CA GLY A 64 -14.64 -11.34 -22.33
C GLY A 64 -14.08 -12.44 -21.42
N THR A 65 -14.17 -13.69 -21.87
CA THR A 65 -13.73 -14.85 -21.07
C THR A 65 -12.23 -14.85 -20.81
N ASP A 66 -11.42 -14.52 -21.81
CA ASP A 66 -9.96 -14.53 -21.71
C ASP A 66 -9.45 -13.42 -20.80
N GLY A 67 -9.99 -12.21 -20.94
CA GLY A 67 -9.67 -11.07 -20.08
C GLY A 67 -10.07 -11.34 -18.63
N ASN A 68 -11.26 -11.88 -18.38
CA ASN A 68 -11.70 -12.25 -17.02
C ASN A 68 -10.79 -13.31 -16.40
N TRP A 69 -10.44 -14.35 -17.15
CA TRP A 69 -9.53 -15.40 -16.67
C TRP A 69 -8.14 -14.84 -16.38
N PHE A 70 -7.62 -13.99 -17.26
CA PHE A 70 -6.33 -13.33 -17.07
C PHE A 70 -6.36 -12.43 -15.82
N TYR A 71 -7.42 -11.63 -15.64
CA TYR A 71 -7.59 -10.76 -14.47
C TYR A 71 -7.52 -11.60 -13.17
N LEU A 72 -8.35 -12.63 -13.09
CA LEU A 72 -8.46 -13.48 -11.90
C LEU A 72 -7.17 -14.25 -11.57
N THR A 73 -6.43 -14.70 -12.57
CA THR A 73 -5.30 -15.63 -12.36
C THR A 73 -3.93 -14.97 -12.45
N ARG A 74 -3.82 -13.82 -13.11
CA ARG A 74 -2.53 -13.14 -13.36
C ARG A 74 -2.41 -11.80 -12.68
N HIS A 75 -3.51 -11.11 -12.40
CA HIS A 75 -3.50 -9.78 -11.81
C HIS A 75 -3.93 -9.79 -10.33
N VAL A 76 -5.07 -10.41 -9.98
CA VAL A 76 -5.53 -10.44 -8.57
C VAL A 76 -4.49 -11.04 -7.60
N PRO A 77 -3.80 -12.16 -7.92
CA PRO A 77 -2.83 -12.72 -6.98
C PRO A 77 -1.63 -11.81 -6.66
N PRO A 78 -0.92 -11.23 -7.64
CA PRO A 78 0.14 -10.26 -7.34
C PRO A 78 -0.38 -8.98 -6.69
N ASP A 79 -1.56 -8.46 -7.04
CA ASP A 79 -2.12 -7.25 -6.43
C ASP A 79 -2.44 -7.46 -4.95
N THR A 80 -3.03 -8.62 -4.63
CA THR A 80 -3.21 -9.07 -3.24
C THR A 80 -1.87 -9.17 -2.50
N ALA A 81 -0.83 -9.69 -3.14
CA ALA A 81 0.49 -9.81 -2.54
C ALA A 81 1.15 -8.42 -2.35
N LEU A 82 0.97 -7.51 -3.30
CA LEU A 82 1.46 -6.14 -3.27
C LEU A 82 0.87 -5.41 -2.07
N ALA A 83 -0.46 -5.41 -1.91
CA ALA A 83 -1.14 -4.78 -0.79
C ALA A 83 -0.64 -5.28 0.58
N LEU A 84 -0.42 -6.60 0.70
CA LEU A 84 0.13 -7.22 1.93
C LEU A 84 1.56 -6.74 2.22
N VAL A 85 2.44 -6.83 1.23
CA VAL A 85 3.86 -6.48 1.40
C VAL A 85 4.02 -4.98 1.62
N GLU A 86 3.24 -4.15 0.93
CA GLU A 86 3.23 -2.70 1.10
C GLU A 86 2.78 -2.31 2.51
N ALA A 87 1.69 -2.88 3.00
CA ALA A 87 1.22 -2.65 4.37
C ALA A 87 2.28 -3.01 5.41
N VAL A 88 2.99 -4.13 5.21
CA VAL A 88 4.12 -4.55 6.05
C VAL A 88 5.28 -3.56 5.94
N ALA A 89 5.67 -3.16 4.74
CA ALA A 89 6.78 -2.23 4.53
C ALA A 89 6.54 -0.89 5.25
N ILE A 90 5.35 -0.31 5.06
CA ILE A 90 4.95 0.95 5.71
C ILE A 90 4.90 0.79 7.23
N THR A 91 4.34 -0.32 7.72
CA THR A 91 4.32 -0.65 9.16
C THR A 91 5.74 -0.71 9.74
N LEU A 92 6.67 -1.40 9.08
CA LEU A 92 8.06 -1.50 9.53
C LEU A 92 8.74 -0.11 9.55
N ILE A 93 8.47 0.74 8.56
CA ILE A 93 8.94 2.12 8.52
C ILE A 93 8.43 2.89 9.74
N ILE A 94 7.11 2.91 9.99
CA ILE A 94 6.47 3.60 11.12
C ILE A 94 7.07 3.13 12.44
N LEU A 95 7.15 1.81 12.66
CA LEU A 95 7.70 1.24 13.90
C LEU A 95 9.18 1.61 14.09
N ARG A 96 9.95 1.66 13.00
CA ARG A 96 11.38 1.99 13.04
C ARG A 96 11.63 3.45 13.38
N VAL A 97 10.94 4.37 12.71
CA VAL A 97 11.15 5.82 12.84
C VAL A 97 10.44 6.43 14.03
N THR A 98 9.52 5.72 14.67
CA THR A 98 8.88 6.18 15.93
C THR A 98 9.46 5.50 17.18
N ARG A 99 10.47 4.63 17.03
CA ARG A 99 11.02 3.84 18.14
C ARG A 99 11.64 4.72 19.23
N PRO A 100 11.26 4.55 20.51
CA PRO A 100 11.84 5.33 21.60
C PRO A 100 13.34 5.06 21.75
N GLY A 101 14.13 6.11 21.97
CA GLY A 101 15.57 6.02 22.21
C GLY A 101 16.44 5.78 20.97
N ALA A 102 15.88 5.68 19.76
CA ALA A 102 16.69 5.58 18.55
C ALA A 102 17.21 6.95 18.09
N ARG A 103 18.44 7.01 17.56
CA ARG A 103 19.11 8.25 17.12
C ARG A 103 18.29 9.05 16.10
N PHE A 104 17.66 8.36 15.16
CA PHE A 104 16.84 8.93 14.09
C PHE A 104 15.37 8.53 14.27
N ALA A 105 14.82 8.77 15.46
CA ALA A 105 13.41 8.53 15.73
C ALA A 105 12.66 9.77 16.21
N LEU A 106 11.39 9.81 15.87
CA LEU A 106 10.39 10.75 16.36
C LEU A 106 9.83 10.22 17.70
N PRO A 107 9.81 11.03 18.76
CA PRO A 107 9.13 10.70 19.99
C PRO A 107 7.63 10.84 19.76
N VAL A 108 6.99 9.73 19.40
CA VAL A 108 5.54 9.64 19.25
C VAL A 108 4.99 8.85 20.43
N PRO A 109 3.95 9.33 21.12
CA PRO A 109 3.31 8.57 22.20
C PRO A 109 2.68 7.28 21.65
N PRO A 110 2.48 6.23 22.48
CA PRO A 110 1.93 4.95 22.02
C PRO A 110 0.61 5.08 21.25
N ALA A 111 -0.31 5.93 21.72
CA ALA A 111 -1.58 6.18 21.03
C ALA A 111 -1.39 6.79 19.64
N GLY A 112 -0.45 7.73 19.48
CA GLY A 112 -0.13 8.31 18.18
C GLY A 112 0.47 7.30 17.21
N ARG A 113 1.30 6.37 17.71
CA ARG A 113 1.82 5.26 16.88
C ARG A 113 0.69 4.33 16.45
N LEU A 114 -0.23 3.98 17.35
CA LEU A 114 -1.37 3.13 17.00
C LEU A 114 -2.25 3.80 15.93
N ALA A 115 -2.51 5.11 16.06
CA ALA A 115 -3.23 5.87 15.06
C ALA A 115 -2.51 5.88 13.69
N MET A 116 -1.18 6.02 13.66
CA MET A 116 -0.40 5.93 12.42
C MET A 116 -0.49 4.55 11.76
N LEU A 117 -0.55 3.47 12.55
CA LEU A 117 -0.69 2.10 12.05
C LEU A 117 -2.08 1.80 11.47
N ALA A 118 -3.09 2.63 11.78
CA ALA A 118 -4.41 2.49 11.18
C ALA A 118 -4.37 2.68 9.66
N ALA A 119 -3.53 3.58 9.14
CA ALA A 119 -3.45 3.86 7.70
C ALA A 119 -3.05 2.64 6.85
N PRO A 120 -1.88 1.98 7.05
CA PRO A 120 -1.52 0.78 6.29
C PRO A 120 -2.46 -0.41 6.56
N THR A 121 -3.13 -0.44 7.72
CA THR A 121 -4.13 -1.48 8.03
C THR A 121 -5.40 -1.28 7.20
N LEU A 122 -5.94 -0.06 7.15
CA LEU A 122 -7.13 0.27 6.36
C LEU A 122 -6.85 0.12 4.86
N MET A 123 -5.67 0.54 4.42
CA MET A 123 -5.17 0.33 3.05
C MET A 123 -5.28 -1.15 2.66
N LEU A 124 -4.70 -2.04 3.45
CA LEU A 124 -4.78 -3.48 3.22
C LEU A 124 -6.22 -4.00 3.23
N LEU A 125 -7.02 -3.61 4.22
CA LEU A 125 -8.40 -4.12 4.33
C LEU A 125 -9.28 -3.69 3.15
N PHE A 126 -9.15 -2.44 2.70
CA PHE A 126 -9.90 -1.94 1.55
C PHE A 126 -9.44 -2.60 0.25
N ASP A 127 -8.14 -2.81 0.10
CA ASP A 127 -7.61 -3.53 -1.06
C ASP A 127 -8.11 -4.98 -1.14
N LEU A 128 -7.92 -5.76 -0.07
CA LEU A 128 -8.39 -7.14 -0.03
C LEU A 128 -9.91 -7.26 -0.25
N GLY A 129 -10.67 -6.32 0.32
CA GLY A 129 -12.11 -6.26 0.12
C GLY A 129 -12.50 -5.91 -1.31
N GLU A 130 -11.83 -4.93 -1.92
CA GLU A 130 -12.05 -4.54 -3.31
C GLU A 130 -11.70 -5.67 -4.27
N ASN A 131 -10.52 -6.30 -4.10
CA ASN A 131 -10.08 -7.46 -4.86
C ASN A 131 -11.07 -8.64 -4.79
N ALA A 132 -11.60 -8.93 -3.60
CA ALA A 132 -12.61 -9.96 -3.44
C ALA A 132 -13.92 -9.64 -4.18
N LEU A 133 -14.38 -8.39 -4.14
CA LEU A 133 -15.59 -7.96 -4.84
C LEU A 133 -15.38 -7.91 -6.36
N VAL A 134 -14.23 -7.44 -6.85
CA VAL A 134 -13.87 -7.49 -8.27
C VAL A 134 -13.81 -8.92 -8.77
N ALA A 135 -13.16 -9.83 -8.04
CA ALA A 135 -13.16 -11.25 -8.39
C ALA A 135 -14.60 -11.80 -8.49
N HIS A 136 -15.49 -11.42 -7.56
CA HIS A 136 -16.89 -11.81 -7.60
C HIS A 136 -17.64 -11.22 -8.81
N MET A 137 -17.36 -9.97 -9.18
CA MET A 137 -17.93 -9.36 -10.39
C MET A 137 -17.48 -10.09 -11.66
N LEU A 138 -16.20 -10.43 -11.77
CA LEU A 138 -15.62 -11.13 -12.93
C LEU A 138 -16.18 -12.55 -13.08
N LEU A 139 -16.42 -13.25 -11.97
CA LEU A 139 -17.02 -14.59 -11.97
C LEU A 139 -18.51 -14.61 -12.30
N THR A 140 -19.23 -13.50 -12.06
CA THR A 140 -20.67 -13.41 -12.33
C THR A 140 -21.01 -12.89 -13.73
N ALA A 141 -20.06 -12.24 -14.41
CA ALA A 141 -20.17 -11.62 -15.75
C ALA A 141 -21.20 -10.48 -15.89
N ALA A 142 -22.30 -10.52 -15.15
CA ALA A 142 -23.33 -9.48 -15.09
C ALA A 142 -23.57 -9.08 -13.62
N PRO A 143 -22.63 -8.36 -12.98
CA PRO A 143 -22.75 -7.99 -11.58
C PRO A 143 -23.94 -7.06 -11.35
N GLY A 144 -24.63 -7.24 -10.23
CA GLY A 144 -25.71 -6.35 -9.81
C GLY A 144 -25.20 -4.96 -9.37
N PRO A 145 -26.05 -3.92 -9.37
CA PRO A 145 -25.66 -2.55 -9.05
C PRO A 145 -25.10 -2.39 -7.63
N THR A 146 -25.62 -3.13 -6.65
CA THR A 146 -25.13 -3.11 -5.27
C THR A 146 -23.69 -3.60 -5.16
N LEU A 147 -23.37 -4.71 -5.83
CA LEU A 147 -22.02 -5.27 -5.83
C LEU A 147 -21.01 -4.29 -6.43
N VAL A 148 -21.35 -3.69 -7.57
CA VAL A 148 -20.52 -2.67 -8.22
C VAL A 148 -20.34 -1.45 -7.31
N ALA A 149 -21.40 -0.97 -6.67
CA ALA A 149 -21.32 0.18 -5.77
C ALA A 149 -20.41 -0.10 -4.56
N MET A 150 -20.45 -1.32 -4.01
CA MET A 150 -19.54 -1.72 -2.92
C MET A 150 -18.08 -1.76 -3.38
N ALA A 151 -17.80 -2.39 -4.52
CA ALA A 151 -16.45 -2.49 -5.08
C ALA A 151 -15.86 -1.10 -5.40
N SER A 152 -16.66 -0.25 -6.05
CA SER A 152 -16.33 1.15 -6.37
C SER A 152 -16.08 2.00 -5.12
N THR A 153 -16.86 1.79 -4.05
CA THR A 153 -16.65 2.47 -2.75
C THR A 153 -15.34 2.02 -2.11
N LEU A 154 -15.04 0.72 -2.13
CA LEU A 154 -13.77 0.21 -1.60
C LEU A 154 -12.57 0.67 -2.44
N THR A 155 -12.72 0.79 -3.75
CA THR A 155 -11.68 1.37 -4.64
C THR A 155 -11.33 2.80 -4.20
N GLN A 156 -12.34 3.64 -3.99
CA GLN A 156 -12.13 5.02 -3.54
C GLN A 156 -11.52 5.07 -2.14
N ALA A 157 -12.04 4.27 -1.20
CA ALA A 157 -11.53 4.20 0.16
C ALA A 157 -10.07 3.71 0.21
N LYS A 158 -9.73 2.73 -0.64
CA LYS A 158 -8.35 2.24 -0.86
C LYS A 158 -7.43 3.38 -1.25
N TRP A 159 -7.77 4.17 -2.28
CA TRP A 159 -6.91 5.27 -2.72
C TRP A 159 -6.67 6.34 -1.66
N VAL A 160 -7.69 6.67 -0.86
CA VAL A 160 -7.54 7.57 0.29
C VAL A 160 -6.58 6.98 1.32
N ALA A 161 -6.73 5.70 1.65
CA ALA A 161 -5.88 5.01 2.62
C ALA A 161 -4.42 4.84 2.13
N ILE A 162 -4.22 4.45 0.87
CA ILE A 162 -2.90 4.38 0.21
C ILE A 162 -2.20 5.74 0.28
N SER A 163 -2.90 6.81 -0.12
CA SER A 163 -2.34 8.17 -0.11
C SER A 163 -1.86 8.59 1.28
N LEU A 164 -2.65 8.29 2.31
CA LEU A 164 -2.28 8.56 3.70
C LEU A 164 -1.08 7.70 4.16
N ALA A 165 -1.08 6.41 3.81
CA ALA A 165 -0.02 5.47 4.19
C ALA A 165 1.33 5.86 3.55
N ILE A 166 1.34 6.19 2.25
CA ILE A 166 2.51 6.69 1.52
C ILE A 166 2.99 8.01 2.12
N ALA A 167 2.07 8.95 2.40
CA ALA A 167 2.43 10.21 3.05
C ALA A 167 3.14 9.99 4.39
N LEU A 168 2.66 9.06 5.23
CA LEU A 168 3.33 8.68 6.48
C LEU A 168 4.71 8.05 6.24
N ALA A 169 4.82 7.16 5.24
CA ALA A 169 6.06 6.50 4.88
C ALA A 169 7.16 7.47 4.40
N ILE A 170 6.79 8.63 3.87
CA ILE A 170 7.72 9.68 3.43
C ILE A 170 7.97 10.72 4.54
N VAL A 171 6.91 11.27 5.13
CA VAL A 171 6.99 12.40 6.06
C VAL A 171 7.67 12.01 7.37
N LEU A 172 7.41 10.80 7.89
CA LEU A 172 7.99 10.38 9.17
C LEU A 172 9.51 10.19 9.08
N PRO A 173 10.08 9.44 8.11
CA PRO A 173 11.53 9.36 7.95
C PRO A 173 12.17 10.73 7.67
N ALA A 174 11.59 11.56 6.80
CA ALA A 174 12.12 12.89 6.50
C ALA A 174 12.19 13.76 7.77
N SER A 175 11.12 13.78 8.56
CA SER A 175 11.06 14.51 9.83
C SER A 175 12.09 13.97 10.86
N ALA A 176 12.25 12.66 10.94
CA ALA A 176 13.23 12.02 11.81
C ALA A 176 14.68 12.38 11.43
N LEU A 177 14.98 12.42 10.12
CA LEU A 177 16.29 12.82 9.59
C LEU A 177 16.59 14.30 9.86
N LEU A 178 15.63 15.19 9.58
CA LEU A 178 15.77 16.62 9.83
C LEU A 178 16.03 16.93 11.31
N ARG A 179 15.28 16.26 12.21
CA ARG A 179 15.50 16.38 13.66
C ARG A 179 16.86 15.83 14.10
N GLY A 180 17.27 14.69 13.54
CA GLY A 180 18.57 14.07 13.82
C GLY A 180 19.74 14.96 13.43
N ARG A 181 19.63 15.70 12.31
CA ARG A 181 20.62 16.69 11.88
C ARG A 181 20.68 17.89 12.81
N ARG A 182 19.54 18.47 13.19
CA ARG A 182 19.47 19.62 14.11
C ARG A 182 20.16 19.35 15.45
N ARG A 183 19.94 18.17 16.04
CA ARG A 183 20.57 17.77 17.31
C ARG A 183 22.10 17.71 17.26
N GLN A 184 22.68 17.40 16.11
CA GLN A 184 24.15 17.34 15.94
C GLN A 184 24.76 18.74 15.88
N VAL A 185 24.07 19.67 15.21
CA VAL A 185 24.53 21.06 15.09
C VAL A 185 24.48 21.78 16.43
N THR A 186 23.44 21.56 17.24
CA THR A 186 23.28 22.28 18.52
C THR A 186 24.13 21.72 19.67
N HIS A 187 24.71 20.53 19.54
CA HIS A 187 25.62 19.95 20.54
C HIS A 187 26.88 19.35 19.91
N PRO A 188 27.79 20.17 19.32
CA PRO A 188 29.02 19.66 18.71
C PRO A 188 30.03 19.12 19.74
N GLN A 189 29.95 19.56 21.01
CA GLN A 189 31.03 19.42 22.00
C GLN A 189 30.97 18.19 22.93
N GLN A 190 30.10 17.21 22.69
CA GLN A 190 30.14 15.93 23.42
C GLN A 190 30.72 14.76 22.62
N ALA A 191 31.27 15.03 21.43
CA ALA A 191 31.99 14.03 20.64
C ALA A 191 33.51 14.12 20.91
N SER A 192 33.99 13.22 21.78
CA SER A 192 35.39 12.89 22.14
C SER A 192 36.04 13.75 23.24
N PRO A 193 36.92 13.16 24.08
CA PRO A 193 37.69 11.92 23.84
C PRO A 193 37.67 10.88 24.98
N ARG A 194 37.76 9.59 24.60
CA ARG A 194 38.69 8.57 25.11
C ARG A 194 38.30 7.18 24.61
#